data_AF-D0W3R3-F1
#
_entry.id   AF-D0W3R3-F1
#
_cell.length_a   1.000
_cell.length_b   1.000
_cell.length_c   1.000
_cell.angle_alpha   90.00
_cell.angle_beta   90.00
_cell.angle_gamma   90.00
#
_symmetry.space_group_name_H-M   'P 1'
#
loop_
_entity.id
_entity.type
_entity.pdbx_description
1 polymer ?
#
loop_
_entity_poly.entity_id
_entity_poly.type
_entity_poly.pdbx_seq_one_letter_code
_entity_poly.pdbx_strand_id
1 'polypeptide(L)'
;MREEKLKRFAINQYLQPIQAMGNIEKSNQAVFDLVKDIPNVHWVDAQKYLPKNTVEIHGRYLYSDQDHLTEFGSYYMGREFHKHESLLKHSHGGALQ
;
A
#
# COMPACT_ATOMS: atom_id res chain seq x y z
N MET A 1 9.35 12.32 -6.64
CA MET A 1 10.29 12.08 -7.76
C MET A 1 9.76 12.53 -9.13
N ARG A 2 8.57 12.10 -9.59
CA ARG A 2 7.93 12.65 -10.81
C ARG A 2 7.67 14.16 -10.69
N GLU A 3 6.94 14.60 -9.66
CA GLU A 3 6.62 16.02 -9.43
C GLU A 3 7.85 16.93 -9.34
N GLU A 4 8.86 16.54 -8.57
CA GLU A 4 10.11 17.32 -8.45
C GLU A 4 10.88 17.40 -9.78
N LYS A 5 10.97 16.29 -10.53
CA LYS A 5 11.61 16.28 -11.85
C LYS A 5 10.86 17.19 -12.84
N LEU A 6 9.54 17.21 -12.79
CA LEU A 6 8.70 18.02 -13.69
C LEU A 6 8.66 19.49 -13.30
N LYS A 7 8.67 19.81 -11.99
CA LYS A 7 8.79 21.17 -11.48
C LYS A 7 10.05 21.86 -11.99
N ARG A 8 11.17 21.12 -12.08
CA ARG A 8 12.43 21.64 -12.65
C ARG A 8 12.26 22.18 -14.07
N PHE A 9 11.33 21.62 -14.85
CA PHE A 9 11.08 22.03 -16.24
C PHE A 9 9.80 22.88 -16.40
N ALA A 10 9.13 23.25 -15.29
CA ALA A 10 7.84 23.96 -15.30
C ALA A 10 6.74 23.32 -16.16
N ILE A 11 6.83 22.00 -16.39
CA ILE A 11 5.86 21.24 -17.20
C ILE A 11 4.83 20.49 -16.34
N ASN A 12 4.99 20.50 -15.02
CA ASN A 12 4.06 19.89 -14.08
C ASN A 12 2.64 20.46 -14.22
N GLN A 13 2.51 21.74 -14.62
CA GLN A 13 1.22 22.39 -14.87
C GLN A 13 0.40 21.79 -16.02
N TYR A 14 1.03 21.02 -16.92
CA TYR A 14 0.36 20.40 -18.08
C TYR A 14 -0.06 18.95 -17.83
N LEU A 15 0.31 18.39 -16.67
CA LEU A 15 0.02 17.01 -16.35
C LEU A 15 -1.19 16.93 -15.42
N GLN A 16 -2.05 15.97 -15.69
CA GLN A 16 -3.13 15.65 -14.78
C GLN A 16 -2.54 15.24 -13.41
N PRO A 17 -3.16 15.64 -12.30
CA PRO A 17 -2.79 15.18 -10.97
C PRO A 17 -2.78 13.66 -10.90
N ILE A 18 -1.98 13.10 -9.98
CA ILE A 18 -2.05 11.67 -9.72
C ILE A 18 -3.42 11.34 -9.14
N GLN A 19 -4.19 10.51 -9.85
CA GLN A 19 -5.52 10.05 -9.43
C GLN A 19 -5.52 8.57 -9.01
N ALA A 20 -6.56 8.08 -8.35
CA ALA A 20 -6.70 6.64 -8.13
C ALA A 20 -7.01 5.91 -9.46
N MET A 21 -6.35 4.78 -9.72
CA MET A 21 -6.64 3.96 -10.90
C MET A 21 -7.78 2.98 -10.61
N GLY A 22 -8.94 3.23 -11.23
CA GLY A 22 -10.10 2.33 -11.16
C GLY A 22 -10.78 2.26 -9.79
N ASN A 23 -11.63 1.25 -9.61
CA ASN A 23 -12.32 0.99 -8.35
C ASN A 23 -11.58 -0.10 -7.57
N ILE A 24 -10.63 0.33 -6.74
CA ILE A 24 -9.80 -0.55 -5.91
C ILE A 24 -10.66 -1.34 -4.92
N GLU A 25 -11.66 -0.71 -4.29
CA GLU A 25 -12.54 -1.36 -3.31
C GLU A 25 -13.30 -2.53 -3.94
N LYS A 26 -13.89 -2.33 -5.11
CA LYS A 26 -14.59 -3.39 -5.85
C LYS A 26 -13.65 -4.53 -6.26
N SER A 27 -12.44 -4.19 -6.68
CA SER A 27 -11.45 -5.18 -7.12
C SER A 27 -10.94 -6.01 -5.94
N ASN A 28 -10.61 -5.36 -4.81
CA ASN A 28 -10.20 -6.02 -3.59
C ASN A 28 -11.30 -6.93 -3.03
N GLN A 29 -12.56 -6.49 -3.06
CA GLN A 29 -13.69 -7.31 -2.63
C GLN A 29 -13.81 -8.59 -3.48
N ALA A 30 -13.67 -8.49 -4.80
CA ALA A 30 -13.73 -9.65 -5.68
C ALA A 30 -12.63 -10.68 -5.38
N VAL A 31 -11.41 -10.23 -5.07
CA VAL A 31 -10.32 -11.13 -4.69
C VAL A 31 -10.57 -11.76 -3.32
N PHE A 32 -11.04 -10.97 -2.34
CA PHE A 32 -11.41 -11.50 -1.02
C PHE A 32 -12.48 -12.60 -1.14
N ASP A 33 -13.55 -12.34 -1.89
CA ASP A 33 -14.65 -13.29 -2.08
C ASP A 33 -14.18 -14.60 -2.73
N LEU A 34 -13.16 -14.53 -3.60
CA LEU A 34 -12.56 -15.70 -4.26
C LEU A 34 -11.73 -16.56 -3.30
N VAL A 35 -10.99 -15.94 -2.37
CA VAL A 35 -9.98 -16.64 -1.57
C VAL A 35 -10.40 -16.95 -0.13
N LYS A 36 -11.46 -16.30 0.38
CA LYS A 36 -11.87 -16.35 1.79
C LYS A 36 -12.13 -17.76 2.35
N ASP A 37 -12.48 -18.71 1.49
CA ASP A 37 -12.83 -20.08 1.88
C ASP A 37 -11.68 -21.08 1.65
N ILE A 38 -10.51 -20.62 1.19
CA ILE A 38 -9.35 -21.48 0.93
C ILE A 38 -8.52 -21.62 2.23
N PRO A 39 -8.30 -22.84 2.74
CA PRO A 39 -7.54 -23.03 3.97
C PRO A 39 -6.09 -22.55 3.80
N ASN A 40 -5.56 -21.90 4.84
CA ASN A 40 -4.21 -21.32 4.90
C ASN A 40 -3.92 -20.19 3.89
N VAL A 41 -4.94 -19.65 3.21
CA VAL A 41 -4.81 -18.43 2.42
C VAL A 41 -5.29 -17.24 3.23
N HIS A 42 -4.47 -16.20 3.28
CA HIS A 42 -4.77 -14.96 4.00
C HIS A 42 -4.85 -13.82 3.00
N TRP A 43 -6.02 -13.20 2.88
CA TRP A 43 -6.17 -11.95 2.15
C TRP A 43 -5.69 -10.77 3.00
N VAL A 44 -4.85 -9.93 2.41
CA VAL A 44 -4.38 -8.69 3.02
C VAL A 44 -4.63 -7.56 2.03
N ASP A 45 -5.53 -6.64 2.39
CA ASP A 45 -5.66 -5.38 1.67
C ASP A 45 -4.50 -4.46 2.06
N ALA A 46 -3.51 -4.33 1.19
CA ALA A 46 -2.34 -3.49 1.42
C ALA A 46 -2.66 -1.98 1.40
N GLN A 47 -3.73 -1.58 0.69
CA GLN A 47 -4.09 -0.17 0.54
C GLN A 47 -4.53 0.45 1.86
N LYS A 48 -5.06 -0.36 2.81
CA LYS A 48 -5.51 0.14 4.12
C LYS A 48 -4.37 0.70 4.99
N TYR A 49 -3.12 0.36 4.67
CA TYR A 49 -1.93 0.86 5.37
C TYR A 49 -1.38 2.15 4.76
N LEU A 50 -1.94 2.59 3.63
CA LEU A 50 -1.58 3.84 2.98
C LEU A 50 -2.67 4.89 3.24
N PRO A 51 -2.30 6.16 3.38
CA PRO A 51 -3.27 7.23 3.61
C PRO A 51 -4.13 7.45 2.36
N LYS A 52 -5.46 7.57 2.55
CA LYS A 52 -6.42 7.72 1.43
C LYS A 52 -6.36 9.08 0.73
N ASN A 53 -5.99 10.14 1.47
CA ASN A 53 -6.16 11.53 1.03
C ASN A 53 -4.83 12.25 0.77
N THR A 54 -3.70 11.55 0.80
CA THR A 54 -2.39 12.14 0.52
C THR A 54 -1.47 11.14 -0.17
N VAL A 55 -0.59 11.66 -1.02
CA VAL A 55 0.50 10.90 -1.67
C VAL A 55 1.84 11.11 -0.96
N GLU A 56 1.82 11.79 0.19
CA GLU A 56 3.01 12.24 0.90
C GLU A 56 2.81 12.13 2.43
N ILE A 57 3.87 11.72 3.13
CA ILE A 57 3.95 11.71 4.59
C ILE A 57 5.27 12.38 5.00
N HIS A 58 5.19 13.38 5.88
CA HIS A 58 6.35 14.11 6.42
C HIS A 58 7.32 14.67 5.35
N GLY A 59 6.83 15.29 4.27
CA GLY A 59 7.71 15.82 3.23
C GLY A 59 8.15 14.79 2.20
N ARG A 60 7.78 13.51 2.35
CA ARG A 60 8.27 12.39 1.51
C ARG A 60 7.14 11.72 0.76
N TYR A 61 7.29 11.65 -0.56
CA TYR A 61 6.31 11.01 -1.45
C TYR A 61 6.28 9.49 -1.26
N LEU A 62 5.07 8.95 -1.11
CA LEU A 62 4.80 7.53 -1.05
C LEU A 62 4.87 6.88 -2.45
N TYR A 63 4.49 7.62 -3.49
CA TYR A 63 4.47 7.13 -4.86
C TYR A 63 5.51 7.85 -5.73
N SER A 64 6.16 7.11 -6.61
CA SER A 64 7.14 7.63 -7.56
C SER A 64 6.46 8.24 -8.79
N ASP A 65 5.33 7.64 -9.18
CA ASP A 65 4.42 8.00 -10.27
C ASP A 65 2.96 7.70 -9.87
N GLN A 66 2.10 7.40 -10.85
CA GLN A 66 0.68 7.12 -10.69
C GLN A 66 0.36 5.82 -9.93
N ASP A 67 1.31 4.88 -9.86
CA ASP A 67 1.06 3.48 -9.50
C ASP A 67 2.14 2.90 -8.57
N HIS A 68 3.41 3.20 -8.83
CA HIS A 68 4.53 2.59 -8.15
C HIS A 68 4.90 3.31 -6.85
N LEU A 69 5.02 2.58 -5.75
CA LEU A 69 5.57 3.10 -4.49
C LEU A 69 7.06 3.48 -4.64
N THR A 70 7.48 4.51 -3.91
CA THR A 70 8.90 4.80 -3.68
C THR A 70 9.49 3.80 -2.67
N GLU A 71 10.82 3.77 -2.52
CA GLU A 71 11.46 3.03 -1.41
C GLU A 71 10.85 3.42 -0.04
N PHE A 72 10.64 4.72 0.17
CA PHE A 72 10.00 5.22 1.38
C PHE A 72 8.55 4.74 1.51
N GLY A 73 7.77 4.78 0.44
CA GLY A 73 6.39 4.30 0.42
C GLY A 73 6.28 2.81 0.75
N SER A 74 7.13 1.99 0.14
CA SER A 74 7.21 0.55 0.41
C SER A 74 7.61 0.27 1.87
N TYR A 75 8.62 0.97 2.38
CA TYR A 75 9.04 0.88 3.78
C TYR A 75 7.91 1.27 4.75
N TYR A 76 7.24 2.39 4.47
CA TYR A 76 6.13 2.89 5.27
C TYR A 76 4.98 1.87 5.32
N MET A 77 4.56 1.36 4.16
CA MET A 77 3.50 0.35 4.07
C MET A 77 3.84 -0.92 4.88
N GLY A 78 5.08 -1.42 4.74
CA GLY A 78 5.54 -2.59 5.50
C GLY A 78 5.57 -2.35 7.02
N ARG A 79 5.97 -1.15 7.44
CA ARG A 79 5.96 -0.74 8.85
C ARG A 79 4.54 -0.68 9.42
N GLU A 80 3.60 -0.08 8.70
CA GLU A 80 2.20 -0.02 9.13
C GLU A 80 1.55 -1.41 9.13
N PHE A 81 1.79 -2.25 8.11
CA PHE A 81 1.36 -3.64 8.11
C PHE A 81 1.83 -4.39 9.37
N HIS A 82 3.11 -4.30 9.70
CA HIS A 82 3.69 -4.99 10.85
C HIS A 82 3.12 -4.54 12.21
N LYS A 83 2.64 -3.30 12.33
CA LYS A 83 1.98 -2.82 13.56
C LYS A 83 0.60 -3.43 13.77
N HIS A 84 -0.08 -3.79 12.67
CA HIS A 84 -1.50 -4.10 12.68
C HIS A 84 -1.81 -5.58 12.43
N GLU A 85 -0.89 -6.32 11.80
CA GLU A 85 -1.09 -7.72 11.46
C GLU A 85 0.07 -8.61 11.91
N SER A 86 -0.26 -9.82 12.35
CA SER A 86 0.68 -10.94 12.43
C SER A 86 0.00 -12.15 11.82
N LEU A 87 0.40 -12.51 10.61
CA LEU A 87 -0.23 -13.61 9.84
C LEU A 87 0.18 -15.00 10.35
N LEU A 88 1.38 -15.10 10.94
CA LEU A 88 1.87 -16.32 11.54
C LEU A 88 1.51 -16.31 13.02
N LYS A 89 0.77 -17.33 13.47
CA LYS A 89 0.61 -17.56 14.90
C LYS A 89 2.00 -17.72 15.50
N HIS A 90 2.36 -16.88 16.47
CA HIS A 90 3.49 -17.15 17.33
C HIS A 90 3.19 -18.47 18.02
N SER A 91 3.92 -19.53 17.66
CA SER A 91 3.93 -20.76 18.44
C SER A 91 4.45 -20.40 19.83
N HIS A 92 3.55 -20.07 20.76
CA HIS A 92 3.88 -20.14 22.16
C HIS A 92 4.18 -21.60 22.42
N GLY A 93 5.43 -21.89 22.77
CA GLY A 93 5.94 -23.24 23.01
C GLY A 93 5.05 -23.98 24.00
N GLY A 94 4.16 -24.81 23.46
CA GLY A 94 3.51 -25.90 24.15
C GLY A 94 4.11 -27.21 23.65
N ALA A 95 5.43 -27.34 23.76
CA ALA A 95 6.11 -28.61 23.56
C ALA A 95 6.99 -28.86 24.78
N LEU A 96 6.57 -29.86 25.56
CA LEU A 96 7.23 -30.45 26.74
C LEU A 96 7.05 -29.70 28.07
N GLN A 97 5.94 -29.99 28.76
CA GLN A 97 5.96 -30.47 30.15
C GLN A 97 4.95 -31.59 30.31
#